data_AF-A0A937HLC3-F1
#
_entry.id   AF-A0A937HLC3-F1
#
_cell.length_a   1.000
_cell.length_b   1.000
_cell.length_c   1.000
_cell.angle_alpha   90.00
_cell.angle_beta   90.00
_cell.angle_gamma   90.00
#
_symmetry.space_group_name_H-M   'P 1'
#
loop_
_entity.id
_entity.type
_entity.pdbx_description
1 polymer ?
#
loop_
_entity_poly.entity_id
_entity_poly.type
_entity_poly.pdbx_seq_one_letter_code
_entity_poly.pdbx_strand_id
1 'polypeptide(L)' 'MKKRYTEEQIIKAIKQHEAGSKVEDICRQLGISSGTFYNWRAKFAGLEVNEAKRLRELESENNK' A
#
# COMPACT_ATOMS: atom_id res chain seq x y z
N MET A 1 2.93 15.33 15.30
CA MET A 1 3.44 15.56 13.93
C MET A 1 2.37 15.15 12.93
N LYS A 2 1.88 16.07 12.08
CA LYS A 2 0.96 15.71 11.00
C LYS A 2 1.73 14.91 9.95
N LYS A 3 1.37 13.64 9.72
CA LYS A 3 1.87 12.91 8.55
C LYS A 3 1.45 13.69 7.31
N ARG A 4 2.40 14.02 6.45
CA ARG A 4 2.19 14.83 5.23
C ARG A 4 1.30 14.12 4.20
N TYR A 5 1.16 12.79 4.32
CA TYR A 5 0.34 11.94 3.47
C TYR A 5 -0.49 10.98 4.35
N THR A 6 -1.75 10.76 3.98
CA THR A 6 -2.62 9.80 4.66
C THR A 6 -2.34 8.37 4.19
N GLU A 7 -2.71 7.38 4.99
CA GLU A 7 -2.55 5.97 4.61
C GLU A 7 -3.35 5.62 3.36
N GLU A 8 -4.54 6.21 3.19
CA GLU A 8 -5.35 6.06 1.98
C GLU A 8 -4.64 6.59 0.73
N GLN A 9 -3.98 7.75 0.81
CA GLN A 9 -3.19 8.29 -0.30
C GLN A 9 -2.02 7.36 -0.67
N ILE A 10 -1.38 6.77 0.33
CA ILE A 10 -0.27 5.83 0.14
C ILE A 10 -0.77 4.54 -0.53
N ILE A 11 -1.86 3.96 -0.04
CA ILE A 11 -2.45 2.74 -0.59
C ILE A 11 -2.91 2.98 -2.03
N LYS A 12 -3.53 4.13 -2.31
CA LYS A 12 -3.95 4.51 -3.68
C LYS A 12 -2.75 4.61 -4.64
N ALA A 13 -1.63 5.15 -4.18
CA ALA A 13 -0.39 5.23 -4.96
C ALA A 13 0.15 3.83 -5.30
N ILE A 14 0.15 2.92 -4.32
CA ILE A 14 0.60 1.53 -4.52
C ILE A 14 -0.32 0.81 -5.51
N LYS A 15 -1.65 0.93 -5.34
CA LYS A 15 -2.62 0.32 -6.25
C LYS A 15 -2.54 0.85 -7.68
N GLN A 16 -2.26 2.14 -7.87
CA GLN A 16 -2.00 2.68 -9.21
C GLN A 16 -0.78 2.00 -9.86
N HIS A 17 0.29 1.79 -9.11
CA HIS A 17 1.45 1.08 -9.63
C HIS A 17 1.14 -0.38 -9.97
N GLU A 18 0.38 -1.08 -9.12
CA GLU A 18 -0.07 -2.45 -9.37
C GLU A 18 -1.01 -2.56 -10.58
N ALA A 19 -1.79 -1.51 -10.85
CA ALA A 19 -2.61 -1.38 -12.05
C ALA A 19 -1.79 -1.05 -13.33
N GLY A 20 -0.46 -0.89 -13.21
CA GLY A 20 0.45 -0.68 -14.35
C GLY A 20 0.97 0.75 -14.50
N SER A 21 0.62 1.67 -13.61
CA SER A 21 1.18 3.03 -13.66
C SER A 21 2.67 3.04 -13.33
N LYS A 22 3.42 3.89 -14.03
CA LYS A 22 4.86 4.09 -13.79
C LYS A 22 5.08 4.80 -12.47
N VAL A 23 6.05 4.30 -11.68
CA VAL A 23 6.44 4.91 -10.40
C VAL A 23 6.83 6.39 -10.56
N GLU A 24 7.48 6.75 -11.66
CA GLU A 24 7.87 8.14 -11.95
C GLU A 24 6.66 9.09 -12.05
N ASP A 25 5.57 8.63 -12.66
CA ASP A 25 4.35 9.43 -12.83
C ASP A 25 3.66 9.65 -11.48
N ILE A 26 3.52 8.57 -10.70
CA ILE A 26 2.98 8.59 -9.34
C ILE A 26 3.81 9.52 -8.44
N CYS A 27 5.14 9.46 -8.55
CA CYS A 27 6.04 10.32 -7.80
C CYS A 27 5.88 11.80 -8.16
N ARG A 28 5.75 12.12 -9.46
CA ARG A 28 5.49 13.49 -9.93
C ARG A 28 4.13 14.01 -9.46
N GLN A 29 3.09 13.19 -9.54
CA GLN A 29 1.73 13.56 -9.11
C GLN A 29 1.65 13.85 -7.60
N LEU A 30 2.34 13.05 -6.78
CA LEU A 30 2.31 13.18 -5.32
C LEU A 30 3.41 14.10 -4.75
N GLY A 31 4.32 14.56 -5.61
CA GLY A 31 5.47 15.38 -5.21
C GLY A 31 6.43 14.64 -4.28
N ILE A 32 6.62 13.33 -4.51
CA ILE A 32 7.49 12.46 -3.72
C ILE A 32 8.66 11.94 -4.54
N SER A 33 9.66 11.41 -3.85
CA SER A 33 10.75 10.66 -4.49
C SER A 33 10.39 9.18 -4.69
N SER A 34 11.00 8.54 -5.68
CA SER A 34 10.88 7.08 -5.88
C SER A 34 11.29 6.29 -4.63
N GLY A 35 12.29 6.76 -3.89
CA GLY A 35 12.69 6.14 -2.62
C GLY A 35 11.57 6.18 -1.57
N THR A 36 10.81 7.28 -1.49
CA THR A 36 9.62 7.38 -0.63
C THR A 36 8.56 6.36 -1.04
N PHE A 37 8.30 6.24 -2.35
CA PHE A 37 7.33 5.27 -2.88
C PHE A 37 7.71 3.82 -2.54
N TYR A 38 8.98 3.43 -2.72
CA TYR A 38 9.41 2.07 -2.40
C TYR A 38 9.37 1.77 -0.89
N ASN A 39 9.68 2.75 -0.04
CA ASN A 39 9.49 2.62 1.41
C ASN A 39 8.02 2.40 1.77
N TRP A 40 7.10 3.10 1.11
CA TRP A 40 5.67 2.86 1.27
C TRP A 40 5.27 1.47 0.80
N ARG A 41 5.71 1.06 -0.40
CA ARG A 41 5.43 -0.29 -0.90
C ARG A 41 5.94 -1.37 0.06
N ALA A 42 7.16 -1.26 0.56
CA ALA A 42 7.71 -2.22 1.53
C ALA A 42 6.88 -2.30 2.82
N LYS A 43 6.40 -1.14 3.32
CA LYS A 43 5.61 -1.08 4.55
C LYS A 43 4.16 -1.53 4.38
N PHE A 44 3.50 -1.13 3.29
CA PHE A 44 2.06 -1.29 3.10
C PHE A 44 1.69 -2.47 2.19
N ALA A 45 2.52 -2.82 1.19
CA ALA A 45 2.26 -4.03 0.39
C ALA A 45 2.43 -5.32 1.23
N GLY A 46 3.31 -5.31 2.24
CA GLY A 46 3.40 -6.39 3.22
C GLY A 46 2.22 -6.46 4.19
N LEU A 47 1.53 -5.33 4.43
CA LEU A 47 0.33 -5.27 5.27
C LEU A 47 -0.91 -5.81 4.55
N GLU A 48 -1.11 -5.53 3.26
CA GLU A 48 -2.23 -6.15 2.50
C GLU A 48 -2.08 -7.68 2.45
N VAL A 49 -0.86 -8.20 2.27
CA VAL A 49 -0.62 -9.66 2.29
C VAL A 49 -0.86 -10.25 3.68
N ASN A 50 -0.50 -9.54 4.76
CA ASN A 50 -0.71 -10.04 6.12
C ASN A 50 -2.18 -9.92 6.55
N GLU A 51 -2.88 -8.85 6.17
CA GLU A 51 -4.29 -8.64 6.46
C GLU A 51 -5.19 -9.58 5.65
N ALA A 52 -4.88 -9.81 4.36
CA ALA A 52 -5.56 -10.84 3.56
C ALA A 52 -5.31 -12.26 4.11
N LYS A 53 -4.11 -12.53 4.64
CA LYS A 53 -3.81 -13.82 5.27
C LYS A 53 -4.55 -13.98 6.61
N ARG A 54 -4.58 -12.94 7.44
CA ARG A 54 -5.31 -12.93 8.72
C ARG A 54 -6.83 -13.05 8.53
N LEU A 55 -7.40 -12.42 7.50
CA LEU A 55 -8.80 -12.59 7.14
C LEU A 55 -9.11 -14.04 6.76
N ARG A 56 -8.22 -14.69 6.00
CA ARG A 56 -8.39 -16.10 5.61
C ARG A 56 -8.24 -17.07 6.78
N GLU A 57 -7.37 -16.78 7.74
CA GLU A 57 -7.23 -17.58 8.97
C GLU A 57 -8.46 -17.39 9.89
N LEU A 58 -9.02 -16.18 9.98
CA LEU A 58 -10.25 -15.91 10.73
C LEU A 58 -11.49 -16.59 10.12
N GLU A 59 -11.58 -16.73 8.79
CA GLU A 59 -12.66 -17.50 8.15
C GLU A 59 -12.57 -19.01 8.43
N SER A 60 -11.36 -19.56 8.59
CA SER A 60 -11.18 -20.98 8.96
C SER A 60 -11.53 -21.28 10.43
N GLU A 61 -11.50 -20.29 11.32
CA GLU A 61 -11.90 -20.48 12.72
C GLU A 61 -13.41 -20.30 12.99
N ASN A 62 -14.18 -19.75 12.03
CA ASN A 62 -15.62 -19.51 12.19
C ASN A 62 -16.51 -20.55 11.48
N ASN A 63 -15.92 -21.69 11.08
CA ASN A 63 -16.64 -22.82 10.49
C ASN A 63 -16.47 -24.08 11.35
N LYS A 64 -16.69 -23.93 12.65
CA LYS A 64 -16.87 -25.04 13.60
C LYS A 64 -18.14 -24.84 14.40
#